data_AF-A0A0M8KNX7-F1
#
_entry.id   AF-A0A0M8KNX7-F1
#
_cell.length_a   1.000
_cell.length_b   1.000
_cell.length_c   1.000
_cell.angle_alpha   90.00
_cell.angle_beta   90.00
_cell.angle_gamma   90.00
#
_symmetry.space_group_name_H-M   'P 1'
#
loop_
_entity.id
_entity.type
_entity.pdbx_description
1 polymer ?
#
loop_
_entity_poly.entity_id
_entity_poly.type
_entity_poly.pdbx_seq_one_letter_code
_entity_poly.pdbx_strand_id
1 'polypeptide(L)'
;MAADAKCPWLLDDVEPLADALLVGVDTDRGALVDAALGEFAPTGKLPITFPDDAGATAVDEDWRCASRNDVHGYAKEQHMDGRAYMHVDTDGNRCQLGHGLSW
;
A
#
# COMPACT_ATOMS: atom_id res chain seq x y z
N MET A 1 -1.43 -1.59 -13.51
CA MET A 1 -1.97 -0.28 -13.07
C MET A 1 -0.84 0.60 -12.54
N ALA A 2 -0.93 1.92 -12.64
CA ALA A 2 0.00 2.86 -12.00
C ALA A 2 -0.74 3.73 -10.97
N ALA A 3 -0.22 3.84 -9.75
CA ALA A 3 -0.80 4.61 -8.65
C ALA A 3 0.21 5.62 -8.07
N ASP A 4 -0.29 6.75 -7.58
CA ASP A 4 0.51 7.79 -6.91
C ASP A 4 0.29 7.74 -5.40
N ALA A 5 1.31 7.30 -4.65
CA ALA A 5 1.25 7.06 -3.22
C ALA A 5 1.61 8.29 -2.37
N LYS A 6 1.02 9.45 -2.70
CA LYS A 6 1.00 10.62 -1.79
C LYS A 6 0.20 10.33 -0.52
N CYS A 7 -0.76 9.42 -0.62
CA CYS A 7 -1.51 8.84 0.49
C CYS A 7 -1.53 7.31 0.37
N PRO A 8 -1.84 6.60 1.46
CA PRO A 8 -2.03 5.15 1.40
C PRO A 8 -3.22 4.78 0.51
N TRP A 9 -3.07 3.70 -0.27
CA TRP A 9 -4.14 3.18 -1.13
C TRP A 9 -4.78 1.95 -0.50
N LEU A 10 -6.09 1.79 -0.72
CA LEU A 10 -6.81 0.54 -0.52
C LEU A 10 -6.69 -0.28 -1.81
N LEU A 11 -6.14 -1.49 -1.68
CA LEU A 11 -5.83 -2.35 -2.83
C LEU A 11 -6.75 -3.58 -2.92
N ASP A 12 -7.59 -3.82 -1.93
CA ASP A 12 -8.54 -4.92 -1.86
C ASP A 12 -9.44 -5.05 -3.11
N ASP A 13 -9.95 -3.93 -3.61
CA ASP A 13 -10.77 -3.92 -4.84
C ASP A 13 -9.95 -3.80 -6.14
N VAL A 14 -8.66 -3.51 -6.02
CA VAL A 14 -7.80 -3.11 -7.16
C VAL A 14 -6.87 -4.24 -7.59
N GLU A 15 -6.27 -4.92 -6.62
CA GLU A 15 -5.37 -6.06 -6.83
C GLU A 15 -6.02 -7.18 -7.66
N PRO A 16 -7.30 -7.56 -7.44
CA PRO A 16 -7.94 -8.59 -8.27
C PRO A 16 -8.14 -8.21 -9.74
N LEU A 17 -8.00 -6.92 -10.08
CA LEU A 17 -8.24 -6.38 -11.42
C LEU A 17 -6.93 -6.09 -12.18
N ALA A 18 -5.76 -6.28 -11.55
CA ALA A 18 -4.48 -5.88 -12.11
C ALA A 18 -3.43 -6.97 -11.97
N ASP A 19 -2.80 -7.37 -13.09
CA ASP A 19 -1.68 -8.32 -13.08
C ASP A 19 -0.39 -7.73 -12.47
N ALA A 20 -0.28 -6.40 -12.43
CA ALA A 20 0.86 -5.69 -11.87
C ALA A 20 0.47 -4.29 -11.39
N LEU A 21 1.11 -3.85 -10.30
CA LEU A 21 0.95 -2.51 -9.72
C LEU A 21 2.30 -1.78 -9.69
N LEU A 22 2.38 -0.65 -10.39
CA LEU A 22 3.49 0.31 -10.29
C LEU A 22 3.06 1.45 -9.37
N VAL A 23 3.89 1.76 -8.39
CA VAL A 23 3.62 2.81 -7.41
C VAL A 23 4.68 3.91 -7.51
N GLY A 24 4.25 5.11 -7.85
CA GLY A 24 5.06 6.33 -7.81
C GLY A 24 4.75 7.18 -6.58
N VAL A 25 5.59 8.17 -6.29
CA VAL A 25 5.37 9.17 -5.22
C VAL A 25 5.73 10.54 -5.79
N ASP A 26 4.78 11.13 -6.52
CA ASP A 26 5.01 12.27 -7.41
C ASP A 26 6.04 11.96 -8.52
N THR A 27 6.11 10.69 -8.93
CA THR A 27 7.03 10.21 -9.96
C THR A 27 6.58 10.67 -11.35
N ASP A 28 7.55 11.06 -12.18
CA ASP A 28 7.27 11.42 -13.57
C ASP A 28 6.54 10.28 -14.31
N ARG A 29 5.54 10.64 -15.11
CA ARG A 29 4.71 9.65 -15.83
C ARG A 29 5.50 8.90 -16.89
N GLY A 30 6.47 9.55 -17.54
CA GLY A 30 7.37 8.91 -18.49
C GLY A 30 8.19 7.81 -17.80
N ALA A 31 8.75 8.11 -16.62
CA ALA A 31 9.47 7.11 -15.83
C ALA A 31 8.61 5.89 -15.44
N LEU A 32 7.31 6.09 -15.14
CA LEU A 32 6.38 4.98 -14.88
C LEU A 32 6.10 4.16 -16.15
N VAL A 33 6.01 4.79 -17.31
CA VAL A 33 5.87 4.10 -18.61
C VAL A 33 7.13 3.32 -18.95
N ASP A 34 8.30 3.92 -18.80
CA ASP A 34 9.60 3.27 -19.05
C ASP A 34 9.77 2.04 -18.15
N ALA A 35 9.40 2.14 -16.87
CA ALA A 35 9.37 0.99 -15.96
C ALA A 35 8.38 -0.10 -16.43
N ALA A 36 7.16 0.28 -16.86
CA ALA A 36 6.17 -0.66 -17.35
C ALA A 36 6.60 -1.38 -18.64
N LEU A 37 7.37 -0.70 -19.50
CA LEU A 37 7.94 -1.26 -20.72
C LEU A 37 9.22 -2.07 -20.48
N GLY A 38 9.77 -2.05 -19.25
CA GLY A 38 10.96 -2.79 -18.88
C GLY A 38 12.28 -2.11 -19.27
N GLU A 39 12.26 -0.81 -19.56
CA GLU A 39 13.47 -0.03 -19.89
C GLU A 39 14.45 0.03 -18.71
N PHE A 40 13.94 -0.13 -17.48
CA PHE A 40 14.75 -0.35 -16.29
C PHE A 40 13.99 -1.19 -15.25
N ALA A 41 14.73 -1.84 -14.34
CA ALA A 41 14.17 -2.54 -13.20
C ALA A 41 13.88 -1.57 -12.03
N PRO A 42 12.64 -1.47 -11.52
CA PRO A 42 12.30 -0.66 -10.38
C PRO A 42 13.05 -1.10 -9.12
N THR A 43 13.62 -0.13 -8.43
CA THR A 43 14.31 -0.33 -7.15
C THR A 43 13.60 0.38 -5.99
N GLY A 44 12.52 1.10 -6.29
CA GLY A 44 11.75 1.88 -5.33
C GLY A 44 11.15 1.03 -4.22
N LYS A 45 11.03 1.62 -3.03
CA LYS A 45 10.41 1.02 -1.86
C LYS A 45 9.30 1.94 -1.35
N LEU A 46 8.20 1.36 -0.91
CA LEU A 46 7.04 2.07 -0.39
C LEU A 46 7.47 2.97 0.79
N PRO A 47 7.20 4.29 0.75
CA PRO A 47 7.49 5.18 1.87
C PRO A 47 6.41 5.17 2.96
N ILE A 48 5.31 4.44 2.73
CA ILE A 48 4.15 4.33 3.62
C ILE A 48 3.56 2.91 3.54
N THR A 49 2.93 2.47 4.63
CA THR A 49 2.22 1.18 4.66
C THR A 49 0.82 1.34 4.11
N PHE A 50 0.39 0.45 3.23
CA PHE A 50 -0.97 0.45 2.69
C PHE A 50 -1.92 -0.33 3.60
N PRO A 51 -3.10 0.25 3.92
CA PRO A 51 -4.10 -0.40 4.73
C PRO A 51 -4.72 -1.60 3.99
N ASP A 52 -5.14 -2.60 4.76
CA ASP A 52 -5.74 -3.85 4.27
C ASP A 52 -7.06 -3.59 3.54
N ASP A 53 -7.98 -2.91 4.23
CA ASP A 53 -9.31 -2.59 3.75
C ASP A 53 -9.81 -1.26 4.36
N ALA A 54 -10.99 -0.82 3.93
CA ALA A 54 -11.63 0.37 4.48
C ALA A 54 -11.87 0.26 6.00
N GLY A 55 -12.08 -0.95 6.53
CA GLY A 55 -12.28 -1.24 7.94
C GLY A 55 -11.05 -1.03 8.81
N ALA A 56 -9.84 -1.12 8.26
CA ALA A 56 -8.59 -0.80 8.94
C ALA A 56 -8.39 0.72 9.16
N THR A 57 -9.05 1.54 8.34
CA THR A 57 -9.01 3.01 8.39
C THR A 57 -10.31 3.66 8.84
N ALA A 58 -11.34 2.87 9.15
CA ALA A 58 -12.65 3.38 9.52
C ALA A 58 -12.60 4.26 10.78
N VAL A 59 -13.52 5.20 10.86
CA VAL A 59 -13.75 6.06 12.03
C VAL A 59 -15.23 5.93 12.40
N ASP A 60 -15.51 5.65 13.67
CA ASP A 60 -16.89 5.50 14.14
C ASP A 60 -17.56 6.86 14.46
N GLU A 61 -18.84 6.80 14.86
CA GLU A 61 -19.64 7.99 15.19
C GLU A 61 -19.10 8.77 16.40
N ASP A 62 -18.31 8.12 17.26
CA ASP A 62 -17.64 8.71 18.42
C ASP A 62 -16.24 9.27 18.07
N TRP A 63 -15.89 9.35 16.79
CA TRP A 63 -14.58 9.80 16.28
C TRP A 63 -13.41 8.91 16.70
N ARG A 64 -13.67 7.63 16.99
CA ARG A 64 -12.62 6.66 17.28
C ARG A 64 -12.21 5.96 15.99
N CYS A 65 -10.93 6.07 15.66
CA CYS A 65 -10.35 5.32 14.55
C CYS A 65 -10.27 3.83 14.91
N ALA A 66 -10.60 2.96 13.94
CA ALA A 66 -10.45 1.51 14.06
C ALA A 66 -9.00 1.09 14.34
N SER A 67 -8.03 1.89 13.88
CA SER A 67 -6.62 1.74 14.20
C SER A 67 -6.09 2.93 15.00
N ARG A 68 -5.17 2.67 15.92
CA ARG A 68 -4.59 3.70 16.80
C ARG A 68 -3.84 4.79 16.01
N ASN A 69 -4.21 6.06 16.17
CA ASN A 69 -3.68 7.16 15.33
C ASN A 69 -2.24 7.58 15.68
N ASP A 70 -1.77 7.27 16.88
CA ASP A 70 -0.40 7.56 17.37
C ASP A 70 0.62 6.46 17.01
N VAL A 71 0.18 5.41 16.31
CA VAL A 71 1.03 4.28 15.91
C VAL A 71 1.28 4.32 14.40
N HIS A 72 2.53 4.14 14.01
CA HIS A 72 2.92 4.03 12.60
C HIS A 72 2.28 2.83 11.92
N GLY A 73 1.97 2.96 10.62
CA GLY A 73 1.29 1.91 9.84
C GLY A 73 1.90 0.52 9.96
N TYR A 74 3.23 0.42 9.87
CA TYR A 74 3.95 -0.86 9.97
C TYR A 74 3.83 -1.55 11.34
N ALA A 75 3.41 -0.83 12.38
CA ALA A 75 3.28 -1.33 13.75
C ALA A 75 1.82 -1.44 14.21
N LYS A 76 0.85 -0.97 13.43
CA LYS A 76 -0.56 -0.91 13.84
C LYS A 76 -1.17 -2.27 14.18
N GLU A 77 -0.76 -3.35 13.50
CA GLU A 77 -1.28 -4.70 13.74
C GLU A 77 -1.07 -5.19 15.18
N GLN A 78 0.00 -4.75 15.84
CA GLN A 78 0.28 -5.07 17.25
C GLN A 78 -0.78 -4.49 18.22
N HIS A 79 -1.61 -3.57 17.72
CA HIS A 79 -2.64 -2.85 18.47
C HIS A 79 -4.04 -3.02 17.88
N MET A 80 -4.24 -4.00 16.99
CA MET A 80 -5.49 -4.22 16.24
C MET A 80 -6.23 -5.49 16.71
N ASP A 81 -5.96 -5.99 17.92
CA ASP A 81 -6.61 -7.17 18.52
C ASP A 81 -6.65 -8.41 17.58
N GLY A 82 -5.58 -8.62 16.82
CA GLY A 82 -5.45 -9.73 15.86
C GLY A 82 -6.01 -9.46 14.47
N ARG A 83 -6.57 -8.27 14.21
CA ARG A 83 -6.96 -7.84 12.86
C ARG A 83 -5.75 -7.33 12.07
N ALA A 84 -5.78 -7.56 10.76
CA ALA A 84 -4.80 -7.00 9.85
C ALA A 84 -4.99 -5.48 9.73
N TYR A 85 -3.88 -4.76 9.65
CA TYR A 85 -3.86 -3.38 9.20
C TYR A 85 -3.29 -3.30 7.80
N MET A 86 -2.37 -4.19 7.46
CA MET A 86 -1.56 -4.07 6.26
C MET A 86 -2.09 -4.98 5.18
N HIS A 87 -2.19 -4.43 3.96
CA HIS A 87 -2.57 -5.22 2.81
C HIS A 87 -1.52 -6.31 2.52
N VAL A 88 -2.01 -7.52 2.28
CA VAL A 88 -1.23 -8.67 1.84
C VAL A 88 -1.81 -9.12 0.51
N ASP A 89 -1.00 -9.08 -0.55
CA ASP A 89 -1.44 -9.50 -1.88
C ASP A 89 -1.61 -11.03 -1.96
N THR A 90 -2.18 -11.50 -3.08
CA THR A 90 -2.40 -12.93 -3.32
C THR A 90 -1.12 -13.78 -3.38
N ASP A 91 0.04 -13.16 -3.65
CA ASP A 91 1.36 -13.80 -3.62
C ASP A 91 2.00 -13.80 -2.21
N GLY A 92 1.33 -13.21 -1.21
CA GLY A 92 1.80 -13.12 0.17
C GLY A 92 2.76 -11.95 0.43
N ASN A 93 2.92 -11.03 -0.51
CA ASN A 93 3.71 -9.83 -0.29
C ASN A 93 2.95 -8.87 0.61
N ARG A 94 3.68 -8.36 1.60
CA ARG A 94 3.15 -7.42 2.58
C ARG A 94 3.45 -5.99 2.12
N CYS A 95 2.42 -5.21 1.83
CA CYS A 95 2.53 -3.81 1.38
C CYS A 95 2.92 -2.85 2.53
N GLN A 96 4.04 -3.15 3.18
CA GLN A 96 4.59 -2.38 4.29
C GLN A 96 5.52 -1.27 3.86
N LEU A 97 5.77 -0.34 4.79
CA LEU A 97 6.89 0.59 4.69
C LEU A 97 8.18 -0.16 4.35
N GLY A 98 8.85 0.26 3.29
CA GLY A 98 10.09 -0.34 2.82
C GLY A 98 9.92 -1.57 1.92
N HIS A 99 8.70 -2.01 1.62
CA HIS A 99 8.45 -3.08 0.66
C HIS A 99 8.58 -2.58 -0.79
N GLY A 100 9.02 -3.43 -1.69
CA GLY A 100 9.05 -3.15 -3.13
C GLY A 100 9.70 -4.30 -3.88
N LEU A 101 9.18 -4.57 -5.07
CA LEU A 101 9.62 -5.67 -5.94
C LEU A 101 10.60 -5.16 -7.01
N SER A 102 11.31 -6.09 -7.62
CA SER A 102 12.19 -5.89 -8.77
C SER A 102 12.12 -7.14 -9.64
N TRP A 103 12.49 -7.01 -10.91
CA TRP A 103 12.73 -8.12 -11.84
C TRP A 103 14.15 -8.11 -12.37
#